data_AF-A0A060C9I9-F1
#
_entry.id   AF-A0A060C9I9-F1
#
_cell.length_a   1.000
_cell.length_b   1.000
_cell.length_c   1.000
_cell.angle_alpha   90.00
_cell.angle_beta   90.00
_cell.angle_gamma   90.00
#
_symmetry.space_group_name_H-M   'P 1'
#
loop_
_entity.id
_entity.type
_entity.pdbx_description
1 polymer ?
#
loop_
_entity_poly.entity_id
_entity_poly.type
_entity_poly.pdbx_seq_one_letter_code
_entity_poly.pdbx_strand_id
1 'polypeptide(L)'
;ELDKVFATTEVTLDGNRAPGVRTQETNLGDFAADAILWSAKQALGEDKVDVALTNGGGIRASIEAGDITMNTMKTVFPFGNEVATIELTGADLLEALEAATCSTPPPSAPFPRWRA
;
A
#
# COMPACT_ATOMS: atom_id res chain seq x y z
N GLU A 1 21.31 -2.32 -10.64
CA GLU A 1 20.93 -3.38 -11.59
C GLU A 1 19.46 -3.72 -11.36
N LEU A 2 18.61 -3.73 -12.39
CA LEU A 2 17.16 -3.82 -12.19
C LEU A 2 16.63 -5.27 -12.12
N ASP A 3 17.31 -6.19 -12.80
CA ASP A 3 16.91 -7.60 -12.91
C ASP A 3 17.52 -8.51 -11.85
N LYS A 4 18.36 -7.96 -10.97
CA LYS A 4 18.93 -8.71 -9.85
C LYS A 4 17.82 -9.07 -8.86
N VAL A 5 17.66 -10.36 -8.61
CA VAL A 5 16.77 -10.88 -7.56
C VAL A 5 17.30 -10.45 -6.19
N PHE A 6 16.41 -9.88 -5.37
CA PHE A 6 16.76 -9.46 -4.01
C PHE A 6 15.80 -9.98 -2.94
N ALA A 7 14.65 -10.52 -3.34
CA ALA A 7 13.65 -11.10 -2.44
C ALA A 7 12.84 -12.17 -3.18
N THR A 8 12.06 -12.94 -2.43
CA THR A 8 11.11 -13.91 -2.96
C THR A 8 9.79 -13.85 -2.17
N THR A 9 8.71 -14.29 -2.79
CA THR A 9 7.41 -14.51 -2.11
C THR A 9 6.89 -15.91 -2.42
N GLU A 10 6.36 -16.60 -1.41
CA GLU A 10 5.78 -17.95 -1.57
C GLU A 10 4.36 -17.92 -2.12
N VAL A 11 3.71 -16.76 -2.06
CA VAL A 11 2.32 -16.55 -2.49
C VAL A 11 2.24 -15.39 -3.48
N THR A 12 1.25 -15.44 -4.37
CA THR A 12 0.92 -14.28 -5.21
C THR A 12 0.40 -13.14 -4.34
N LEU A 13 1.00 -11.97 -4.47
CA LEU A 13 0.55 -10.72 -3.85
C LEU A 13 -0.40 -10.01 -4.81
N ASP A 14 -1.68 -9.97 -4.46
CA ASP A 14 -2.76 -9.50 -5.31
C ASP A 14 -2.81 -7.96 -5.42
N GLY A 15 -2.40 -7.45 -6.58
CA GLY A 15 -2.47 -6.05 -6.96
C GLY A 15 -3.53 -5.77 -8.02
N ASN A 16 -4.49 -6.67 -8.24
CA ASN A 16 -5.53 -6.51 -9.25
C ASN A 16 -6.36 -5.26 -8.99
N ARG A 17 -6.74 -4.56 -10.07
CA ARG A 17 -7.52 -3.33 -9.96
C ARG A 17 -8.90 -3.56 -9.37
N ALA A 18 -9.65 -4.52 -9.92
CA ALA A 18 -11.03 -4.84 -9.55
C ALA A 18 -11.42 -6.23 -10.09
N PRO A 19 -11.95 -7.15 -9.26
CA PRO A 19 -11.88 -7.10 -7.80
C PRO A 19 -10.42 -7.00 -7.33
N GLY A 20 -10.17 -6.31 -6.22
CA GLY A 20 -8.83 -6.18 -5.65
C GLY A 20 -8.59 -4.84 -4.98
N VAL A 21 -7.45 -4.19 -5.28
CA VAL A 21 -6.92 -3.05 -4.51
C VAL A 21 -7.84 -1.83 -4.43
N ARG A 22 -8.87 -1.76 -5.28
CA ARG A 22 -9.85 -0.66 -5.34
C ARG A 22 -11.24 -1.01 -4.83
N THR A 23 -11.46 -2.23 -4.35
CA THR A 23 -12.78 -2.72 -3.95
C THR A 23 -12.79 -3.49 -2.63
N GLN A 24 -11.66 -4.07 -2.22
CA GLN A 24 -11.56 -4.94 -1.05
C GLN A 24 -10.12 -5.01 -0.54
N GLU A 25 -9.90 -5.55 0.66
CA GLU A 25 -8.56 -5.87 1.17
C GLU A 25 -7.86 -6.94 0.29
N THR A 26 -6.54 -6.84 0.19
CA THR A 26 -5.64 -7.74 -0.54
C THR A 26 -4.28 -7.74 0.15
N ASN A 27 -3.62 -8.89 0.13
CA ASN A 27 -2.32 -9.10 0.78
C ASN A 27 -1.21 -8.17 0.26
N LEU A 28 -1.22 -7.74 -1.02
CA LEU A 28 -0.22 -6.78 -1.52
C LEU A 28 -0.43 -5.39 -0.94
N GLY A 29 -1.68 -4.92 -0.82
CA GLY A 29 -1.92 -3.61 -0.25
C GLY A 29 -1.68 -3.58 1.26
N ASP A 30 -1.88 -4.70 1.93
CA ASP A 30 -1.50 -4.92 3.32
C ASP A 30 0.01 -4.83 3.50
N PHE A 31 0.76 -5.61 2.71
CA PHE A 31 2.21 -5.57 2.69
C PHE A 31 2.74 -4.16 2.39
N ALA A 32 2.11 -3.43 1.46
CA ALA A 32 2.50 -2.06 1.15
C ALA A 32 2.29 -1.12 2.35
N ALA A 33 1.16 -1.21 3.04
CA ALA A 33 0.90 -0.41 4.24
C ALA A 33 1.83 -0.79 5.41
N ASP A 34 2.10 -2.08 5.62
CA ASP A 34 3.08 -2.57 6.59
C ASP A 34 4.49 -2.04 6.30
N ALA A 35 4.91 -2.04 5.03
CA ALA A 35 6.21 -1.51 4.62
C ALA A 35 6.32 0.01 4.85
N ILE A 36 5.25 0.77 4.61
CA ILE A 36 5.19 2.20 4.90
C ILE A 36 5.29 2.44 6.41
N LEU A 37 4.51 1.71 7.21
CA LEU A 37 4.51 1.82 8.66
C LEU A 37 5.89 1.49 9.24
N TRP A 38 6.48 0.37 8.79
CA TRP A 38 7.83 -0.02 9.16
C TRP A 38 8.85 1.07 8.82
N SER A 39 8.83 1.60 7.59
CA SER A 39 9.77 2.65 7.17
C SER A 39 9.63 3.92 8.02
N ALA A 40 8.41 4.31 8.38
CA ALA A 40 8.16 5.48 9.22
C ALA A 40 8.63 5.26 10.67
N LYS A 41 8.36 4.07 11.24
CA LYS A 41 8.83 3.67 12.57
C LYS A 41 10.36 3.59 12.66
N GLN A 42 11.04 3.11 11.61
CA GLN A 42 12.50 3.14 11.53
C GLN A 42 13.07 4.58 11.53
N ALA A 43 12.36 5.53 10.92
CA ALA A 43 12.82 6.91 10.82
C ALA A 43 12.53 7.74 12.08
N LEU A 44 11.40 7.51 12.75
CA LEU A 44 10.89 8.36 13.83
C LEU A 44 10.92 7.69 15.22
N GLY A 45 10.93 6.35 15.27
CA GLY A 45 10.76 5.54 16.46
C GLY A 45 9.44 4.77 16.46
N GLU A 46 9.44 3.59 17.06
CA GLU A 46 8.31 2.64 17.08
C GLU A 46 7.00 3.24 17.60
N ASP A 47 7.07 4.09 18.63
CA ASP A 47 5.90 4.68 19.31
C ASP A 47 5.49 6.06 18.73
N LYS A 48 5.99 6.42 17.54
CA LYS A 48 5.73 7.75 16.93
C LYS A 48 4.71 7.73 15.80
N VAL A 49 4.34 6.56 15.30
CA VAL A 49 3.42 6.41 14.16
C VAL A 49 2.43 5.29 14.47
N ASP A 50 1.16 5.64 14.57
CA ASP A 50 0.09 4.71 14.94
C ASP A 50 -0.48 3.95 13.75
N VAL A 51 -0.52 4.57 12.56
CA VAL A 51 -1.21 4.02 11.38
C VAL A 51 -0.49 4.43 10.09
N ALA A 52 -0.46 3.54 9.10
CA ALA A 52 -0.08 3.84 7.72
C ALA A 52 -1.25 3.68 6.76
N LEU A 53 -1.32 4.56 5.77
CA LEU A 53 -2.34 4.57 4.73
C LEU A 53 -1.69 4.69 3.35
N THR A 54 -2.19 3.92 2.39
CA THR A 54 -1.92 4.14 0.96
C THR A 54 -3.19 3.85 0.17
N ASN A 55 -3.39 4.53 -0.96
CA ASN A 55 -4.57 4.30 -1.77
C ASN A 55 -4.33 3.20 -2.82
N GLY A 56 -5.37 2.43 -3.16
CA GLY A 56 -5.29 1.37 -4.17
C GLY A 56 -4.89 1.85 -5.57
N GLY A 57 -5.02 3.15 -5.86
CA GLY A 57 -4.55 3.77 -7.10
C GLY A 57 -3.04 3.67 -7.33
N GLY A 58 -2.25 3.63 -6.24
CA GLY A 58 -0.79 3.54 -6.25
C GLY A 58 -0.23 2.15 -6.57
N ILE A 59 -1.05 1.09 -6.41
CA ILE A 59 -0.69 -0.30 -6.73
C ILE A 59 -1.16 -0.63 -8.14
N ARG A 60 -0.25 -1.07 -9.00
CA ARG A 60 -0.49 -1.15 -10.45
C ARG A 60 -0.46 -2.56 -11.04
N ALA A 61 0.11 -3.52 -10.33
CA ALA A 61 0.24 -4.91 -10.75
C ALA A 61 0.34 -5.83 -9.53
N SER A 62 0.02 -7.11 -9.75
CA SER A 62 0.31 -8.17 -8.79
C SER A 62 1.78 -8.56 -8.83
N ILE A 63 2.25 -9.20 -7.76
CA ILE A 63 3.55 -9.88 -7.71
C ILE A 63 3.28 -11.37 -7.65
N GLU A 64 3.70 -12.11 -8.67
CA GLU A 64 3.57 -13.57 -8.66
C GLU A 64 4.52 -14.21 -7.64
N ALA A 65 4.15 -15.41 -7.17
CA ALA A 65 5.04 -16.23 -6.36
C ALA A 65 6.38 -16.47 -7.07
N GLY A 66 7.47 -16.42 -6.31
CA GLY A 66 8.84 -16.56 -6.80
C GLY A 66 9.67 -15.28 -6.62
N ASP A 67 10.58 -15.06 -7.57
CA ASP A 67 11.64 -14.05 -7.48
C ASP A 67 11.13 -12.62 -7.68
N ILE A 68 11.61 -11.72 -6.82
CA ILE A 68 11.30 -10.29 -6.85
C ILE A 68 12.58 -9.53 -7.22
N THR A 69 12.44 -8.70 -8.25
CA THR A 69 13.48 -7.81 -8.77
C THR A 69 13.06 -6.35 -8.64
N MET A 70 13.97 -5.42 -8.87
CA MET A 70 13.63 -3.99 -8.85
C MET A 70 12.71 -3.62 -10.02
N ASN A 71 12.77 -4.36 -11.13
CA ASN A 71 11.81 -4.24 -12.22
C ASN A 71 10.38 -4.64 -11.78
N THR A 72 10.25 -5.71 -10.99
CA THR A 72 8.96 -6.08 -10.37
C THR A 72 8.43 -4.92 -9.52
N MET A 73 9.25 -4.34 -8.63
CA MET A 73 8.84 -3.23 -7.77
C MET A 73 8.44 -1.98 -8.55
N LYS A 74 9.20 -1.62 -9.59
CA LYS A 74 8.87 -0.47 -10.46
C LYS A 74 7.61 -0.69 -11.29
N THR A 75 7.25 -1.94 -11.57
CA THR A 75 5.99 -2.28 -12.25
C THR A 75 4.81 -2.10 -11.31
N VAL A 76 4.96 -2.51 -10.05
CA VAL A 76 3.91 -2.44 -9.03
C VAL A 76 3.71 -1.02 -8.49
N PHE A 77 4.80 -0.29 -8.22
CA PHE A 77 4.82 1.06 -7.66
C PHE A 77 5.58 2.04 -8.58
N PRO A 78 5.04 2.39 -9.76
CA PRO A 78 5.79 3.10 -10.81
C PRO A 78 5.97 4.60 -10.57
N PHE A 79 5.28 5.18 -9.59
CA PHE A 79 5.18 6.65 -9.47
C PHE A 79 6.31 7.30 -8.67
N GLY A 80 7.17 6.51 -8.02
CA GLY A 80 8.23 7.06 -7.17
C GLY A 80 7.69 7.87 -5.99
N ASN A 81 6.53 7.46 -5.45
CA ASN A 81 5.94 8.11 -4.28
C ASN A 81 6.87 8.02 -3.08
N GLU A 82 6.85 9.05 -2.24
CA GLU A 82 7.59 9.10 -0.98
C GLU A 82 6.65 8.85 0.21
N VAL A 83 7.21 8.30 1.29
CA VAL A 83 6.50 8.17 2.56
C VAL A 83 6.54 9.51 3.29
N ALA A 84 5.36 10.01 3.67
CA ALA A 84 5.21 11.20 4.48
C ALA A 84 4.42 10.89 5.74
N THR A 85 4.76 11.58 6.84
CA THR A 85 4.03 11.49 8.11
C THR A 85 3.32 12.79 8.40
N ILE A 86 2.07 12.69 8.86
CA ILE A 86 1.26 13.82 9.28
C ILE A 86 0.63 13.51 10.63
N GLU A 87 0.45 14.54 11.46
CA GLU A 87 -0.30 14.44 12.70
C GLU A 87 -1.74 14.85 12.42
N LEU A 88 -2.69 13.99 12.79
CA LEU A 88 -4.12 14.17 12.55
C LEU A 88 -4.91 13.84 13.81
N THR A 89 -6.07 14.47 13.98
CA THR A 89 -7.02 14.00 14.99
C THR A 89 -7.73 12.75 14.49
N GLY A 90 -8.33 11.99 15.41
CA GLY A 90 -9.17 10.84 15.03
C GLY A 90 -10.37 11.23 14.15
N ALA A 91 -10.87 12.47 14.27
CA ALA A 91 -11.94 12.98 13.42
C ALA A 91 -11.46 13.22 11.98
N ASP A 92 -10.27 13.81 11.81
CA ASP A 92 -9.67 14.00 10.47
C ASP A 92 -9.39 12.66 9.78
N LEU A 93 -8.92 11.66 10.55
CA LEU A 93 -8.71 10.31 10.04
C LEU A 93 -10.02 9.66 9.58
N LEU A 94 -11.08 9.79 10.37
CA LEU A 94 -12.40 9.27 10.01
C LEU A 94 -12.92 9.92 8.73
N GLU A 95 -12.84 11.25 8.62
CA GLU A 95 -13.25 11.98 7.42
C GLU A 95 -12.46 11.53 6.19
N ALA A 96 -11.16 11.30 6.32
CA ALA A 96 -10.33 10.79 5.24
C ALA A 96 -10.79 9.40 4.76
N LEU A 97 -11.17 8.50 5.69
CA LEU A 97 -11.67 7.16 5.36
C LEU A 97 -13.06 7.20 4.71
N GLU A 98 -13.94 8.09 5.18
CA GLU A 98 -15.25 8.33 4.56
C GLU A 98 -15.10 8.86 3.13
N ALA A 99 -14.20 9.84 2.92
CA ALA A 99 -13.90 10.37 1.60
C ALA A 99 -13.31 9.30 0.68
N ALA A 100 -12.44 8.43 1.19
CA ALA A 100 -11.83 7.33 0.43
C ALA A 100 -12.85 6.28 -0.02
N THR A 101 -13.98 6.15 0.69
CA THR A 101 -14.99 5.11 0.49
C THR A 101 -16.35 5.65 -0.02
N CYS A 102 -16.48 6.96 -0.22
CA CYS A 102 -17.74 7.63 -0.59
C CYS A 102 -18.41 7.12 -1.87
N SER A 103 -17.63 6.52 -2.78
CA SER A 103 -18.09 6.01 -4.08
C SER A 103 -18.15 4.48 -4.15
N THR A 104 -17.96 3.78 -3.03
CA THR A 104 -18.16 2.33 -2.96
C THR A 104 -19.64 1.97 -3.13
N PRO A 105 -20.00 0.82 -3.74
CA PRO A 105 -19.18 -0.33 -4.14
C PRO A 105 -18.40 -0.26 -5.47
N PRO A 106 -18.62 0.70 -6.41
CA PRO A 106 -17.76 0.83 -7.58
C PRO A 106 -16.26 0.91 -7.25
N PRO A 107 -15.36 0.32 -8.07
CA PRO A 107 -13.92 0.40 -7.83
C PRO A 107 -13.40 1.84 -7.83
N SER A 108 -12.80 2.27 -6.72
CA SER A 108 -12.29 3.63 -6.55
C SER A 108 -10.77 3.65 -6.36
N ALA A 109 -10.07 4.59 -7.01
CA ALA A 109 -8.63 4.76 -6.79
C ALA A 109 -8.28 5.23 -5.35
N PRO A 110 -9.13 6.01 -4.65
CA PRO A 110 -8.91 6.37 -3.26
C PRO A 110 -9.08 5.23 -2.25
N PHE A 111 -9.67 4.09 -2.63
CA PHE A 111 -9.96 2.99 -1.70
C PHE A 111 -8.73 2.69 -0.80
N PRO A 112 -8.89 2.75 0.54
CA PRO A 112 -7.76 2.78 1.44
C PRO A 112 -7.16 1.39 1.64
N ARG A 113 -5.84 1.34 1.71
CA ARG A 113 -5.03 0.22 2.23
C ARG A 113 -4.41 0.72 3.52
N TRP A 114 -4.48 -0.05 4.59
CA TRP A 114 -4.08 0.47 5.88
C TRP A 114 -3.61 -0.60 6.84
N ARG A 115 -2.74 -0.19 7.76
CA ARG A 115 -2.18 -0.98 8.86
C ARG A 115 -1.93 -0.08 10.06
N ALA A 116 -2.09 -0.63 11.26
CA ALA A 116 -1.88 0.05 12.55
C ALA A 116 -0.93 -0.77 13.41
#